data_AF-A0A8T5H218-F1
#
_entry.id   AF-A0A8T5H218-F1
#
_cell.length_a   1.000
_cell.length_b   1.000
_cell.length_c   1.000
_cell.angle_alpha   90.00
_cell.angle_beta   90.00
_cell.angle_gamma   90.00
#
_symmetry.space_group_name_H-M   'P 1'
#
loop_
_entity.id
_entity.type
_entity.pdbx_description
1 polymer ?
#
loop_
_entity_poly.entity_id
_entity_poly.type
_entity_poly.pdbx_seq_one_letter_code
_entity_poly.pdbx_strand_id
1 'polypeptide(L)'
;MEVIGLVVIVILISVAFLFMAQFALKESPAKKIFTRKGLASSALAAVMKTTVDPADDCGLSNAHGALSLETEILEDCAQHFPISSTLNSVYKCGGGQHSCAFFEETAKTLLDDTLGEWNKRYQLDIEVVTNDKPKTLISFPSEKGGCPENRERDTSGTFFLRAEPSLVRSVLYVCD
;
A
#
# COMPACT_ATOMS: atom_id res chain seq x y z
N MET A 1 27.10 15.98 -61.37
CA MET A 1 26.53 14.80 -60.66
C MET A 1 26.89 14.76 -59.18
N GLU A 2 27.85 15.53 -58.68
CA GLU A 2 28.26 15.51 -57.25
C GLU A 2 27.23 16.10 -56.27
N VAL A 3 26.41 17.06 -56.71
CA VAL A 3 25.39 17.72 -55.87
C VAL A 3 24.31 16.74 -55.38
N ILE A 4 24.04 15.67 -56.14
CA ILE A 4 23.05 14.65 -55.79
C ILE A 4 23.52 13.83 -54.59
N GLY A 5 24.82 13.55 -54.48
CA GLY A 5 25.39 12.80 -53.36
C GLY A 5 25.29 13.57 -52.03
N LEU A 6 25.50 14.89 -52.07
CA LEU A 6 25.42 15.73 -50.88
C LEU A 6 23.99 15.78 -50.31
N VAL A 7 22.98 15.86 -51.17
CA VAL A 7 21.57 15.90 -50.74
C VAL A 7 21.17 14.61 -50.02
N VAL A 8 21.61 13.45 -50.51
CA VAL A 8 21.30 12.15 -49.88
C VAL A 8 21.91 12.06 -48.47
N ILE A 9 23.14 12.55 -48.28
CA ILE A 9 23.81 12.54 -46.98
C ILE A 9 23.06 13.42 -45.97
N VAL A 10 22.61 14.61 -46.39
CA VAL A 10 21.86 15.52 -45.50
C VAL A 10 20.52 14.89 -45.06
N ILE A 11 19.83 14.20 -45.98
CA ILE A 11 18.59 13.49 -45.66
C ILE A 11 18.84 12.36 -44.65
N LEU A 12 19.89 11.55 -44.84
CA LEU A 12 20.21 10.47 -43.92
C LEU A 12 20.55 10.98 -42.51
N ILE A 13 21.33 12.08 -42.41
CA ILE A 13 21.69 12.68 -41.12
C ILE A 13 20.46 13.25 -40.42
N SER A 14 19.60 13.97 -41.14
CA SER A 14 18.38 14.55 -40.56
C SER A 14 17.39 13.49 -40.07
N VAL A 15 17.24 12.38 -40.81
CA VAL A 15 16.44 11.23 -40.36
C VAL A 15 17.03 10.58 -39.10
N ALA A 16 18.35 10.44 -39.00
CA ALA A 16 19.00 9.89 -37.80
C ALA A 16 18.75 10.76 -36.55
N PHE A 17 18.82 12.09 -36.67
CA PHE A 17 18.51 13.01 -35.58
C PHE A 17 17.04 12.94 -35.16
N LEU A 18 16.11 12.80 -36.12
CA LEU A 18 14.68 12.64 -35.81
C LEU A 18 14.42 11.35 -35.01
N PHE A 19 15.09 10.26 -35.33
CA PHE A 19 14.98 9.01 -34.55
C PHE A 19 15.55 9.17 -33.13
N MET A 20 16.72 9.80 -32.96
CA MET A 20 17.26 10.08 -31.62
C MET A 20 16.30 10.95 -30.79
N ALA A 21 15.72 11.99 -31.38
CA ALA A 21 14.76 12.86 -30.71
C ALA A 21 13.49 12.09 -30.29
N GLN A 22 12.96 11.22 -31.16
CA GLN A 22 11.82 10.38 -30.81
C GLN A 22 12.13 9.39 -29.67
N PHE A 23 13.30 8.78 -29.67
CA PHE A 23 13.70 7.87 -28.61
C PHE A 23 13.87 8.59 -27.26
N ALA A 24 14.47 9.78 -27.26
CA ALA A 24 14.59 10.61 -26.05
C ALA A 24 13.21 11.01 -25.48
N LEU A 25 12.21 11.23 -26.34
CA LEU A 25 10.85 11.58 -25.92
C LEU A 25 10.02 10.38 -25.46
N LYS A 26 10.32 9.15 -25.92
CA LYS A 26 9.56 7.93 -25.60
C LYS A 26 9.92 7.27 -24.26
N GLU A 27 10.90 7.78 -23.51
CA GLU A 27 11.37 7.15 -22.25
C GLU A 27 10.39 7.22 -21.05
N SER A 28 9.16 7.73 -21.16
CA SER A 28 8.39 8.13 -19.96
C SER A 28 6.94 7.63 -19.83
N PRO A 29 6.71 6.31 -19.90
CA PRO A 29 5.68 5.73 -19.03
C PRO A 29 6.14 4.52 -18.19
N ALA A 30 7.10 3.72 -18.64
CA ALA A 30 7.49 2.48 -17.95
C ALA A 30 8.14 2.72 -16.57
N LYS A 31 8.95 3.79 -16.41
CA LYS A 31 9.58 4.13 -15.12
C LYS A 31 8.57 4.50 -14.02
N LYS A 32 7.39 5.03 -14.36
CA LYS A 32 6.36 5.42 -13.38
C LYS A 32 5.59 4.23 -12.82
N ILE A 33 5.38 3.19 -13.61
CA ILE A 33 4.60 2.00 -13.21
C ILE A 33 5.39 1.11 -12.25
N PHE A 34 6.69 0.90 -12.50
CA PHE A 34 7.54 0.12 -11.58
C PHE A 34 7.75 0.83 -10.23
N THR A 35 7.80 2.16 -10.24
CA THR A 35 7.97 2.93 -9.00
C THR A 35 6.70 2.90 -8.16
N ARG A 36 5.50 3.04 -8.73
CA ARG A 36 4.26 3.02 -7.91
C ARG A 36 3.94 1.65 -7.32
N LYS A 37 4.06 0.56 -8.09
CA LYS A 37 3.87 -0.81 -7.56
C LYS A 37 4.90 -1.16 -6.48
N GLY A 38 6.18 -0.84 -6.73
CA GLY A 38 7.24 -1.04 -5.75
C GLY A 38 6.98 -0.27 -4.47
N LEU A 39 6.58 0.99 -4.59
CA LEU A 39 6.26 1.87 -3.48
C LEU A 39 5.05 1.36 -2.68
N ALA A 40 3.97 0.93 -3.34
CA ALA A 40 2.83 0.32 -2.66
C ALA A 40 3.21 -0.97 -1.91
N SER A 41 4.01 -1.84 -2.52
CA SER A 41 4.47 -3.09 -1.88
C SER A 41 5.39 -2.83 -0.70
N SER A 42 6.35 -1.92 -0.82
CA SER A 42 7.26 -1.54 0.25
C SER A 42 6.56 -0.82 1.40
N ALA A 43 5.61 0.07 1.10
CA ALA A 43 4.83 0.77 2.13
C ALA A 43 3.97 -0.21 2.92
N LEU A 44 3.24 -1.11 2.24
CA LEU A 44 2.44 -2.11 2.93
C LEU A 44 3.31 -3.06 3.75
N ALA A 45 4.45 -3.52 3.21
CA ALA A 45 5.39 -4.36 3.94
C ALA A 45 5.99 -3.65 5.17
N ALA A 46 6.21 -2.33 5.11
CA ALA A 46 6.66 -1.55 6.25
C ALA A 46 5.59 -1.45 7.34
N VAL A 47 4.33 -1.19 6.96
CA VAL A 47 3.18 -1.20 7.90
C VAL A 47 3.07 -2.57 8.58
N MET A 48 3.12 -3.67 7.82
CA MET A 48 3.00 -5.02 8.37
C MET A 48 4.15 -5.39 9.33
N LYS A 49 5.36 -4.86 9.07
CA LYS A 49 6.55 -5.07 9.93
C LYS A 49 6.67 -4.06 11.06
N THR A 50 5.76 -3.10 11.17
CA THR A 50 5.82 -2.12 12.26
C THR A 50 5.55 -2.83 13.57
N THR A 51 6.35 -2.48 14.58
CA THR A 51 6.18 -2.99 15.93
C THR A 51 5.77 -1.87 16.86
N VAL A 52 4.94 -2.22 17.83
CA VAL A 52 4.32 -1.35 18.81
C VAL A 52 4.84 -1.75 20.19
N ASP A 53 5.12 -0.78 21.06
CA ASP A 53 5.55 -1.10 22.42
C ASP A 53 4.30 -1.41 23.27
N PRO A 54 4.15 -2.63 23.82
CA PRO A 54 2.96 -2.98 24.56
C PRO A 54 2.82 -2.20 25.88
N ALA A 55 3.92 -1.69 26.45
CA ALA A 55 3.89 -0.95 27.70
C ALA A 55 3.37 0.49 27.48
N ASP A 56 3.88 1.16 26.45
CA ASP A 56 3.56 2.56 26.17
C ASP A 56 2.25 2.72 25.38
N ASP A 57 2.03 1.88 24.36
CA ASP A 57 0.90 2.04 23.44
C ASP A 57 -0.31 1.19 23.84
N CYS A 58 -0.10 0.04 24.49
CA CYS A 58 -1.15 -0.94 24.81
C CYS A 58 -1.48 -1.09 26.30
N GLY A 59 -0.78 -0.35 27.18
CA GLY A 59 -1.03 -0.39 28.62
C GLY A 59 -0.82 -1.76 29.28
N LEU A 60 -0.13 -2.67 28.59
CA LEU A 60 0.18 -4.01 29.08
C LEU A 60 1.50 -3.97 29.85
N SER A 61 1.43 -3.52 31.12
CA SER A 61 2.60 -3.33 31.97
C SER A 61 3.43 -4.60 32.26
N ASN A 62 2.91 -5.79 31.89
CA ASN A 62 3.56 -7.08 32.10
C ASN A 62 4.00 -7.78 30.79
N ALA A 63 3.80 -7.15 29.63
CA ALA A 63 4.22 -7.70 28.35
C ALA A 63 5.67 -7.27 28.06
N HIS A 64 6.56 -8.25 27.93
CA HIS A 64 7.95 -8.01 27.53
C HIS A 64 8.13 -8.40 26.07
N GLY A 65 8.37 -7.41 25.20
CA GLY A 65 8.66 -7.62 23.78
C GLY A 65 7.93 -6.63 22.88
N ALA A 66 8.46 -6.39 21.68
CA ALA A 66 7.81 -5.53 20.70
C ALA A 66 6.66 -6.31 20.03
N LEU A 67 5.47 -5.72 20.05
CA LEU A 67 4.21 -6.27 19.53
C LEU A 67 4.15 -6.04 18.02
N SER A 68 4.07 -7.09 17.21
CA SER A 68 3.99 -6.93 15.75
C SER A 68 2.57 -6.50 15.33
N LEU A 69 2.48 -5.44 14.52
CA LEU A 69 1.21 -4.90 14.04
C LEU A 69 0.46 -5.92 13.16
N GLU A 70 1.19 -6.70 12.36
CA GLU A 70 0.60 -7.76 11.52
C GLU A 70 0.17 -8.98 12.34
N THR A 71 1.09 -9.65 13.02
CA THR A 71 0.78 -10.98 13.58
C THR A 71 -0.02 -10.94 14.86
N GLU A 72 0.03 -9.86 15.62
CA GLU A 72 -0.66 -9.81 16.92
C GLU A 72 -1.88 -8.90 16.87
N ILE A 73 -1.71 -7.64 16.45
CA ILE A 73 -2.82 -6.68 16.41
C ILE A 73 -3.82 -7.02 15.31
N LEU A 74 -3.35 -7.25 14.08
CA LEU A 74 -4.25 -7.54 12.96
C LEU A 74 -4.88 -8.94 13.07
N GLU A 75 -4.16 -9.92 13.61
CA GLU A 75 -4.73 -11.25 13.92
C GLU A 75 -5.82 -11.16 15.00
N ASP A 76 -5.56 -10.47 16.12
CA ASP A 76 -6.57 -10.25 17.16
C ASP A 76 -7.80 -9.50 16.62
N CYS A 77 -7.58 -8.52 15.75
CA CYS A 77 -8.64 -7.82 15.04
C CYS A 77 -9.49 -8.78 14.20
N ALA A 78 -8.86 -9.70 13.45
CA ALA A 78 -9.56 -10.65 12.60
C ALA A 78 -10.33 -11.71 13.42
N GLN A 79 -9.78 -12.17 14.55
CA GLN A 79 -10.40 -13.16 15.43
C GLN A 79 -11.64 -12.62 16.16
N HIS A 80 -11.63 -11.35 16.54
CA HIS A 80 -12.71 -10.72 17.33
C HIS A 80 -13.70 -9.90 16.49
N PHE A 81 -13.68 -10.05 15.16
CA PHE A 81 -14.61 -9.39 14.25
C PHE A 81 -15.95 -10.16 14.12
N PRO A 82 -17.13 -9.50 14.04
CA PRO A 82 -17.38 -8.07 13.84
C PRO A 82 -17.35 -7.19 15.10
N ILE A 83 -17.10 -5.89 14.89
CA ILE A 83 -17.00 -4.76 15.86
C ILE A 83 -18.27 -4.56 16.73
N SER A 84 -19.28 -5.43 16.67
CA SER A 84 -20.49 -5.34 17.53
C SER A 84 -20.20 -5.44 19.03
N SER A 85 -18.99 -5.85 19.41
CA SER A 85 -18.51 -5.86 20.78
C SER A 85 -17.09 -5.28 20.84
N THR A 86 -16.98 -3.96 20.88
CA THR A 86 -15.75 -3.16 21.09
C THR A 86 -14.94 -3.54 22.35
N LEU A 87 -15.38 -4.53 23.12
CA LEU A 87 -14.83 -4.93 24.41
C LEU A 87 -13.99 -6.21 24.36
N ASN A 88 -14.01 -6.98 23.26
CA ASN A 88 -13.47 -8.34 23.22
C ASN A 88 -12.06 -8.49 22.61
N SER A 89 -11.38 -7.42 22.19
CA SER A 89 -9.98 -7.53 21.76
C SER A 89 -9.07 -7.86 22.95
N VAL A 90 -8.12 -8.78 22.75
CA VAL A 90 -7.08 -9.09 23.76
C VAL A 90 -6.17 -7.89 23.94
N TYR A 91 -5.83 -7.23 22.83
CA TYR A 91 -5.00 -6.04 22.81
C TYR A 91 -5.88 -4.78 22.77
N LYS A 92 -5.66 -3.88 23.75
CA LYS A 92 -6.38 -2.61 23.86
C LYS A 92 -5.39 -1.45 23.87
N CYS A 93 -5.07 -0.97 22.68
CA CYS A 93 -4.02 0.05 22.48
C CYS A 93 -4.62 1.45 22.27
N GLY A 94 -3.79 2.50 22.34
CA GLY A 94 -4.22 3.88 22.09
C GLY A 94 -5.26 4.40 23.11
N GLY A 95 -5.10 4.07 24.39
CA GLY A 95 -6.03 4.50 25.44
C GLY A 95 -7.29 3.63 25.58
N GLY A 96 -7.23 2.37 25.14
CA GLY A 96 -8.30 1.39 25.33
C GLY A 96 -9.12 1.08 24.07
N GLN A 97 -8.63 1.45 22.90
CA GLN A 97 -9.28 1.17 21.63
C GLN A 97 -9.18 -0.31 21.24
N HIS A 98 -10.11 -0.77 20.40
CA HIS A 98 -10.08 -2.10 19.81
C HIS A 98 -8.88 -2.25 18.86
N SER A 99 -8.28 -3.44 18.78
CA SER A 99 -7.12 -3.75 17.93
C SER A 99 -7.30 -3.31 16.47
N CYS A 100 -8.47 -3.53 15.88
CA CYS A 100 -8.80 -3.02 14.54
C CYS A 100 -8.71 -1.50 14.39
N ALA A 101 -9.24 -0.74 15.36
CA ALA A 101 -9.26 0.71 15.30
C ALA A 101 -7.85 1.28 15.48
N PHE A 102 -7.09 0.69 16.41
CA PHE A 102 -5.68 1.03 16.60
C PHE A 102 -4.83 0.71 15.37
N PHE A 103 -5.06 -0.44 14.73
CA PHE A 103 -4.41 -0.79 13.46
C PHE A 103 -4.72 0.24 12.39
N GLU A 104 -6.00 0.60 12.22
CA GLU A 104 -6.44 1.59 11.23
C GLU A 104 -5.77 2.95 11.46
N GLU A 105 -5.77 3.46 12.69
CA GLU A 105 -5.14 4.74 13.05
C GLU A 105 -3.62 4.73 12.81
N THR A 106 -2.94 3.67 13.26
CA THR A 106 -1.49 3.53 13.11
C THR A 106 -1.08 3.38 11.65
N ALA A 107 -1.76 2.49 10.92
CA ALA A 107 -1.51 2.27 9.49
C ALA A 107 -1.82 3.53 8.68
N LYS A 108 -2.88 4.25 9.00
CA LYS A 108 -3.21 5.52 8.35
C LYS A 108 -2.11 6.56 8.57
N THR A 109 -1.66 6.75 9.81
CA THR A 109 -0.58 7.69 10.13
C THR A 109 0.70 7.37 9.36
N LEU A 110 1.13 6.10 9.36
CA LEU A 110 2.32 5.66 8.63
C LEU A 110 2.20 5.86 7.11
N LEU A 111 1.02 5.61 6.54
CA LEU A 111 0.78 5.80 5.11
C LEU A 111 0.67 7.27 4.74
N ASP A 112 0.09 8.11 5.58
CA ASP A 112 0.05 9.56 5.35
C ASP A 112 1.45 10.20 5.47
N ASP A 113 2.25 9.77 6.45
CA ASP A 113 3.64 10.22 6.63
C ASP A 113 4.58 9.76 5.50
N THR A 114 4.18 8.78 4.70
CA THR A 114 4.99 8.27 3.58
C THR A 114 4.39 8.64 2.22
N LEU A 115 3.21 8.11 1.91
CA LEU A 115 2.50 8.34 0.65
C LEU A 115 1.90 9.75 0.57
N GLY A 116 1.40 10.24 1.70
CA GLY A 116 0.80 11.58 1.80
C GLY A 116 1.84 12.67 1.54
N GLU A 117 3.04 12.54 2.11
CA GLU A 117 4.20 13.41 1.83
C GLU A 117 4.58 13.41 0.35
N TRP A 118 4.52 12.24 -0.30
CA TRP A 118 4.82 12.08 -1.73
C TRP A 118 3.65 12.50 -2.64
N ASN A 119 2.61 13.09 -2.04
CA ASN A 119 1.40 13.56 -2.69
C ASN A 119 0.71 12.45 -3.50
N LYS A 120 0.71 11.22 -2.98
CA LYS A 120 0.02 10.06 -3.55
C LYS A 120 -1.27 9.77 -2.80
N ARG A 121 -2.31 9.43 -3.54
CA ARG A 121 -3.56 8.91 -2.95
C ARG A 121 -3.41 7.42 -2.76
N TYR A 122 -4.01 6.91 -1.69
CA TYR A 122 -4.01 5.49 -1.41
C TYR A 122 -5.34 5.02 -0.83
N GLN A 123 -5.52 3.71 -0.86
CA GLN A 123 -6.60 3.01 -0.19
C GLN A 123 -6.09 1.67 0.31
N LEU A 124 -6.18 1.43 1.62
CA LEU A 124 -5.83 0.15 2.21
C LEU A 124 -7.12 -0.65 2.42
N ASP A 125 -7.19 -1.83 1.83
CA ASP A 125 -8.29 -2.76 2.01
C ASP A 125 -7.79 -4.04 2.67
N ILE A 126 -8.43 -4.43 3.76
CA ILE A 126 -8.16 -5.66 4.49
C ILE A 126 -9.45 -6.46 4.57
N GLU A 127 -9.39 -7.71 4.15
CA GLU A 127 -10.52 -8.62 4.06
C GLU A 127 -10.23 -9.92 4.79
N VAL A 128 -11.21 -10.43 5.53
CA VAL A 128 -11.17 -11.80 6.04
C VAL A 128 -11.78 -12.71 4.99
N VAL A 129 -10.97 -13.61 4.44
CA VAL A 129 -11.36 -14.64 3.49
C VAL A 129 -11.86 -15.85 4.28
N THR A 130 -13.16 -16.10 4.18
CA THR A 130 -13.85 -17.28 4.72
C THR A 130 -14.45 -18.11 3.58
N ASN A 131 -14.91 -19.33 3.88
CA ASN A 131 -15.49 -20.24 2.88
C ASN A 131 -16.74 -19.68 2.17
N ASP A 132 -17.49 -18.79 2.83
CA ASP A 132 -18.78 -18.30 2.30
C ASP A 132 -18.67 -17.00 1.49
N LYS A 133 -17.72 -16.10 1.80
CA LYS A 133 -17.35 -14.88 1.05
C LYS A 133 -16.22 -14.11 1.77
N PRO A 134 -15.41 -13.31 1.05
CA PRO A 134 -14.54 -12.33 1.68
C PRO A 134 -15.38 -11.24 2.35
N LYS A 135 -15.03 -10.90 3.59
CA LYS A 135 -15.69 -9.85 4.37
C LYS A 135 -14.67 -8.76 4.67
N THR A 136 -14.97 -7.52 4.32
CA THR A 136 -14.11 -6.37 4.64
C THR A 136 -13.98 -6.21 6.15
N LEU A 137 -12.74 -6.21 6.62
CA LEU A 137 -12.35 -6.00 8.01
C LEU A 137 -12.10 -4.51 8.26
N ILE A 138 -11.21 -3.93 7.45
CA ILE A 138 -10.78 -2.54 7.51
C ILE A 138 -10.68 -2.05 6.06
N SER A 139 -11.20 -0.85 5.79
CA SER A 139 -11.01 -0.17 4.51
C SER A 139 -11.02 1.32 4.74
N PHE A 140 -9.90 1.97 4.45
CA PHE A 140 -9.79 3.42 4.58
C PHE A 140 -9.01 4.06 3.42
N PRO A 141 -9.45 5.23 2.94
CA PRO A 141 -8.72 6.02 1.97
C PRO A 141 -7.71 6.97 2.64
N SER A 142 -6.81 7.53 1.82
CA SER A 142 -6.03 8.72 2.20
C SER A 142 -6.93 9.94 2.46
N GLU A 143 -6.42 10.96 3.15
CA GLU A 143 -7.16 12.22 3.36
C GLU A 143 -7.56 12.93 2.06
N LYS A 144 -6.79 12.72 0.99
CA LYS A 144 -7.05 13.27 -0.36
C LYS A 144 -8.04 12.43 -1.18
N GLY A 145 -8.62 11.40 -0.57
CA GLY A 145 -9.56 10.45 -1.18
C GLY A 145 -8.95 9.09 -1.50
N GLY A 146 -9.82 8.13 -1.84
CA GLY A 146 -9.43 6.74 -2.16
C GLY A 146 -9.07 6.53 -3.63
N CYS A 147 -8.85 5.25 -3.97
CA CYS A 147 -8.50 4.83 -5.32
C CYS A 147 -9.66 4.06 -5.97
N PRO A 148 -10.61 4.77 -6.63
CA PRO A 148 -11.78 4.15 -7.22
C PRO A 148 -11.40 3.19 -8.36
N GLU A 149 -12.19 2.13 -8.55
CA GLU A 149 -11.90 1.09 -9.54
C GLU A 149 -11.87 1.61 -10.98
N ASN A 150 -12.56 2.72 -11.24
CA ASN A 150 -12.64 3.36 -12.55
C ASN A 150 -11.39 4.19 -12.93
N ARG A 151 -10.35 4.21 -12.09
CA ARG A 151 -9.10 4.94 -12.34
C ARG A 151 -7.91 3.99 -12.40
N GLU A 152 -6.86 4.43 -13.08
CA GLU A 152 -5.57 3.74 -13.10
C GLU A 152 -4.99 3.71 -11.67
N ARG A 153 -5.02 2.53 -11.07
CA ARG A 153 -4.49 2.25 -9.73
C ARG A 153 -3.48 1.13 -9.80
N ASP A 154 -2.40 1.28 -9.06
CA ASP A 154 -1.44 0.22 -8.81
C ASP A 154 -1.71 -0.43 -7.46
N THR A 155 -1.23 -1.65 -7.29
CA THR A 155 -1.43 -2.45 -6.09
C THR A 155 -0.09 -2.91 -5.53
N SER A 156 -0.04 -3.02 -4.21
CA SER A 156 1.05 -3.69 -3.47
C SER A 156 1.19 -5.18 -3.79
N GLY A 157 0.21 -5.77 -4.47
CA GLY A 157 -0.03 -7.21 -4.45
C GLY A 157 -0.84 -7.61 -3.21
N THR A 158 -1.14 -8.90 -3.10
CA THR A 158 -1.90 -9.47 -1.97
C THR A 158 -0.96 -10.00 -0.91
N PHE A 159 -1.10 -9.49 0.31
CA PHE A 159 -0.46 -10.04 1.51
C PHE A 159 -1.46 -10.92 2.23
N PHE A 160 -1.03 -12.12 2.63
CA PHE A 160 -1.87 -13.07 3.32
C PHE A 160 -1.30 -13.34 4.71
N LEU A 161 -2.15 -13.18 5.71
CA LEU A 161 -1.87 -13.55 7.09
C LEU A 161 -2.84 -14.65 7.50
N ARG A 162 -2.32 -15.70 8.14
CA ARG A 162 -3.13 -16.79 8.67
C ARG A 162 -3.57 -16.43 10.08
N ALA A 163 -4.87 -16.25 10.29
CA ALA A 163 -5.48 -15.91 11.57
C ALA A 163 -6.53 -16.98 11.90
N GLU A 164 -6.13 -18.09 12.54
CA GLU A 164 -6.99 -19.27 12.67
C GLU A 164 -8.34 -18.94 13.32
N PRO A 165 -9.49 -19.35 12.73
CA PRO A 165 -9.68 -20.29 11.60
C PRO A 165 -9.76 -19.64 10.19
N SER A 166 -9.39 -18.36 10.06
CA SER A 166 -9.57 -17.54 8.86
C SER A 166 -8.26 -17.12 8.18
N LEU A 167 -8.35 -16.57 6.97
CA LEU A 167 -7.23 -15.99 6.25
C LEU A 167 -7.48 -14.50 6.05
N VAL A 168 -6.56 -13.65 6.49
CA VAL A 168 -6.63 -12.20 6.27
C VAL A 168 -5.88 -11.86 5.00
N ARG A 169 -6.53 -11.12 4.12
CA ARG A 169 -5.97 -10.61 2.86
C ARG A 169 -5.86 -9.09 2.96
N SER A 170 -4.66 -8.57 2.80
CA SER A 170 -4.37 -7.13 2.83
C SER A 170 -3.87 -6.66 1.47
N VAL A 171 -4.44 -5.56 0.98
CA VAL A 171 -4.09 -4.95 -0.31
C VAL A 171 -4.05 -3.44 -0.18
N LEU A 172 -2.93 -2.84 -0.56
CA LEU A 172 -2.78 -1.39 -0.66
C LEU A 172 -2.87 -0.97 -2.12
N TYR A 173 -3.79 -0.07 -2.42
CA TYR A 173 -3.93 0.58 -3.71
C TYR A 173 -3.30 1.96 -3.66
N VAL A 174 -2.58 2.34 -4.71
CA VAL A 174 -1.97 3.68 -4.85
C VAL A 174 -2.37 4.28 -6.19
N CYS A 175 -2.72 5.56 -6.20
CA CYS A 175 -3.15 6.32 -7.37
C CYS A 175 -2.68 7.79 -7.28
N ASP A 176 -2.84 8.55 -8.38
CA ASP A 176 -2.59 10.00 -8.42
C ASP A 176 -3.87 10.81 -8.10
#